data_AF-A0AAN5IBB0-F1
#
_entry.id   AF-A0AAN5IBB0-F1
#
_cell.length_a   1.000
_cell.length_b   1.000
_cell.length_c   1.000
_cell.angle_alpha   90.00
_cell.angle_beta   90.00
_cell.angle_gamma   90.00
#
_symmetry.space_group_name_H-M   'P 1'
#
loop_
_entity.id
_entity.type
_entity.pdbx_description
1 polymer ?
#
loop_
_entity_poly.entity_id
_entity_poly.type
_entity_poly.pdbx_seq_one_letter_code
_entity_poly.pdbx_strand_id
1 'polypeptide(L)'
;WNPMGTIDLPPLVDTSLWRESSPLRHSPFLDELTALNFSRPIHNPSDYRLSGVDSPSLYEVQLSVQLRGREEEDKSSFSGKSRTFFTRIGAPSDTVELHLFGLYIATASLSCDSRPLFV
;
A
#
# COMPACT_ATOMS: atom_id res chain seq x y z
N TRP A 1 -41.15 12.47 -5.24
CA TRP A 1 -40.99 11.66 -4.03
C TRP A 1 -41.58 10.29 -4.30
N ASN A 2 -40.72 9.30 -4.52
CA ASN A 2 -41.12 7.91 -4.76
C ASN A 2 -40.46 7.07 -3.64
N PRO A 3 -41.21 6.42 -2.73
CA PRO A 3 -40.68 5.99 -1.44
C PRO A 3 -40.23 4.52 -1.37
N MET A 4 -39.95 3.86 -2.49
CA MET A 4 -39.29 2.54 -2.51
C MET A 4 -38.57 2.32 -3.85
N GLY A 5 -37.29 2.72 -3.91
CA GLY A 5 -36.39 2.30 -4.97
C GLY A 5 -35.61 1.08 -4.49
N THR A 6 -36.01 -0.12 -4.90
CA THR A 6 -35.15 -1.30 -4.81
C THR A 6 -33.92 -1.02 -5.67
N ILE A 7 -32.74 -1.00 -5.05
CA ILE A 7 -31.47 -0.90 -5.78
C ILE A 7 -31.26 -2.26 -6.44
N ASP A 8 -31.36 -2.31 -7.77
CA ASP A 8 -30.93 -3.45 -8.57
C ASP A 8 -29.41 -3.59 -8.41
N LEU A 9 -28.97 -4.43 -7.48
CA LEU A 9 -27.59 -4.89 -7.44
C LEU A 9 -27.39 -5.89 -8.58
N PRO A 10 -26.31 -5.78 -9.36
CA PRO A 10 -26.02 -6.78 -10.38
C PRO A 10 -25.90 -8.16 -9.75
N PRO A 11 -26.23 -9.24 -10.49
CA PRO A 11 -26.13 -10.60 -9.99
C PRO A 11 -24.70 -10.85 -9.49
N LEU A 12 -24.58 -11.47 -8.31
CA LEU A 12 -23.29 -11.93 -7.79
C LEU A 12 -22.67 -12.89 -8.80
N VAL A 13 -21.57 -12.45 -9.42
CA VAL A 13 -20.81 -13.27 -10.35
C VAL A 13 -20.01 -14.27 -9.55
N ASP A 14 -20.28 -15.56 -9.76
CA ASP A 14 -19.46 -16.64 -9.22
C ASP A 14 -18.07 -16.60 -9.89
N THR A 15 -17.07 -16.26 -9.10
CA THR A 15 -15.68 -16.12 -9.56
C THR A 15 -14.82 -17.36 -9.29
N SER A 16 -15.41 -18.43 -8.74
CA SER A 16 -14.68 -19.67 -8.39
C SER A 16 -13.97 -20.32 -9.59
N LEU A 17 -14.50 -20.12 -10.80
CA LEU A 17 -13.97 -20.67 -12.06
C LEU A 17 -12.93 -19.78 -12.76
N TRP A 18 -12.64 -18.57 -12.26
CA TRP A 18 -11.66 -17.66 -12.90
C TRP A 18 -10.21 -18.12 -12.76
N ARG A 19 -9.97 -19.13 -11.92
CA ARG A 19 -8.66 -19.76 -11.74
C ARG A 19 -8.19 -20.49 -12.99
N GLU A 20 -9.11 -21.02 -13.79
CA GLU A 20 -8.79 -21.93 -14.89
C GLU A 20 -8.68 -21.23 -16.25
N SER A 21 -9.18 -20.00 -16.36
CA SER A 21 -9.21 -19.23 -17.63
C SER A 21 -8.16 -18.13 -17.71
N SER A 22 -7.30 -17.98 -16.71
CA SER A 22 -6.16 -17.06 -16.81
C SER A 22 -5.12 -17.68 -17.74
N PRO A 23 -4.85 -17.12 -18.94
CA PRO A 23 -3.72 -17.55 -19.73
C PRO A 23 -2.47 -17.38 -18.86
N LEU A 24 -1.49 -18.28 -19.00
CA LEU A 24 -0.13 -18.10 -18.47
C LEU A 24 0.44 -16.80 -19.05
N ARG A 25 0.05 -15.66 -18.48
CA ARG A 25 0.64 -14.36 -18.76
C ARG A 25 2.02 -14.46 -18.12
N HIS A 26 3.03 -14.58 -18.98
CA HIS A 26 4.38 -14.13 -18.64
C HIS A 26 4.19 -12.80 -17.92
N SER A 27 4.50 -12.78 -16.62
CA SER A 27 4.28 -11.61 -15.77
C SER A 27 5.63 -10.90 -15.68
N PRO A 28 5.97 -10.01 -16.62
CA PRO A 28 7.23 -9.27 -16.57
C PRO A 28 7.38 -8.52 -15.24
N PHE A 29 6.26 -8.20 -14.58
CA PHE A 29 6.21 -7.67 -13.22
C PHE A 29 6.91 -8.56 -12.18
N LEU A 30 6.83 -9.89 -12.28
CA LEU A 30 7.49 -10.81 -11.34
C LEU A 30 9.00 -10.87 -11.57
N ASP A 31 9.45 -10.77 -12.82
CA ASP A 31 10.88 -10.73 -13.16
C ASP A 31 11.51 -9.40 -12.70
N GLU A 32 10.80 -8.28 -12.89
CA GLU A 32 11.20 -6.96 -12.38
C GLU A 32 11.25 -6.92 -10.85
N LEU A 33 10.30 -7.58 -10.17
CA LEU A 33 10.32 -7.71 -8.71
C LEU A 33 11.46 -8.60 -8.19
N THR A 34 11.78 -9.69 -8.90
CA THR A 34 12.91 -10.55 -8.51
C THR A 34 14.24 -9.81 -8.63
N ALA A 35 14.35 -8.90 -9.61
CA ALA A 35 15.50 -8.00 -9.76
C ALA A 35 15.58 -6.90 -8.67
N LEU A 36 14.50 -6.63 -7.94
CA LEU A 36 14.46 -5.62 -6.86
C LEU A 36 15.03 -6.10 -5.51
N ASN A 37 15.66 -7.28 -5.49
CA ASN A 37 16.46 -7.79 -4.36
C ASN A 37 15.70 -7.74 -3.03
N PHE A 38 14.49 -8.30 -3.02
CA PHE A 38 13.71 -8.44 -1.79
C PHE A 38 14.45 -9.34 -0.79
N SER A 39 14.50 -8.90 0.47
CA SER A 39 15.18 -9.59 1.57
C SER A 39 14.58 -10.96 1.93
N ARG A 40 13.48 -11.37 1.30
CA ARG A 40 12.82 -12.66 1.52
C ARG A 40 12.45 -13.28 0.16
N PRO A 41 12.78 -14.56 -0.06
CA PRO A 41 12.35 -15.27 -1.27
C PRO A 41 10.83 -15.41 -1.26
N ILE A 42 10.22 -15.02 -2.38
CA ILE A 42 8.77 -15.02 -2.57
C ILE A 42 8.39 -16.33 -3.23
N HIS A 43 7.65 -17.18 -2.53
CA HIS A 43 7.24 -18.50 -3.03
C HIS A 43 5.73 -18.61 -3.25
N ASN A 44 4.92 -17.76 -2.59
CA ASN A 44 3.47 -17.79 -2.68
C ASN A 44 2.86 -16.38 -2.84
N PRO A 45 1.64 -16.26 -3.42
CA PRO A 45 0.93 -14.98 -3.52
C PRO A 45 0.63 -14.30 -2.18
N SER A 46 0.62 -15.07 -1.08
CA SER A 46 0.50 -14.56 0.28
C SER A 46 1.70 -13.74 0.74
N ASP A 47 2.87 -13.98 0.15
CA ASP A 47 4.14 -13.36 0.56
C ASP A 47 4.20 -11.87 0.14
N TYR A 48 3.28 -11.43 -0.73
CA TYR A 48 3.09 -10.02 -1.09
C TYR A 48 2.17 -9.26 -0.11
N ARG A 49 1.55 -9.95 0.84
CA ARG A 49 0.65 -9.31 1.81
C ARG A 49 1.44 -8.86 3.02
N LEU A 50 1.16 -7.64 3.48
CA LEU A 50 1.60 -7.19 4.80
C LEU A 50 0.96 -8.07 5.88
N SER A 51 1.67 -8.27 7.00
CA SER A 51 1.26 -9.12 8.12
C SER A 51 -0.12 -8.81 8.73
N GLY A 52 -0.66 -7.61 8.53
CA GLY A 52 -1.97 -7.20 9.05
C GLY A 52 -1.98 -6.94 10.55
N VAL A 53 -0.82 -6.94 11.21
CA VAL A 53 -0.67 -6.68 12.66
C VAL A 53 -0.90 -5.19 12.99
N ASP A 54 -0.52 -4.31 12.08
CA ASP A 54 -0.64 -2.87 12.20
C ASP A 54 -1.69 -2.35 11.20
N SER A 55 -2.76 -1.73 11.71
CA SER A 55 -3.81 -1.14 10.90
C SER A 55 -3.64 0.38 10.84
N PRO A 56 -3.40 0.97 9.66
CA PRO A 56 -3.29 2.42 9.53
C PRO A 56 -4.65 3.08 9.77
N SER A 57 -4.66 4.18 10.53
CA SER A 57 -5.86 4.95 10.87
C SER A 57 -5.88 6.34 10.24
N LEU A 58 -4.72 6.94 10.04
CA LEU A 58 -4.57 8.27 9.42
C LEU A 58 -3.26 8.36 8.64
N TYR A 59 -3.31 9.05 7.51
CA TYR A 59 -2.15 9.41 6.69
C TYR A 59 -2.06 10.93 6.55
N GLU A 60 -0.90 11.47 6.88
CA GLU A 60 -0.55 12.86 6.62
C GLU A 60 0.59 12.88 5.58
N VAL A 61 0.33 13.53 4.45
CA VAL A 61 1.27 13.56 3.33
C VAL A 61 1.51 15.00 2.91
N GLN A 62 2.78 15.40 2.89
CA GLN A 62 3.23 16.70 2.39
C GLN A 62 4.17 16.47 1.21
N LEU A 63 3.84 17.06 0.06
CA LEU A 63 4.61 16.92 -1.17
C LEU A 63 5.04 18.30 -1.67
N SER A 64 6.28 18.39 -2.11
CA SER A 64 6.83 19.47 -2.90
C SER A 64 7.19 18.90 -4.27
N VAL A 65 6.59 19.45 -5.32
CA VAL A 65 6.71 18.93 -6.69
C VAL A 65 7.37 20.00 -7.55
N GLN A 66 8.43 19.61 -8.25
CA GLN A 66 9.09 20.39 -9.28
C GLN A 66 8.70 19.80 -10.64
N LEU A 67 8.18 20.64 -11.53
CA LEU A 67 7.75 20.22 -12.85
C LEU A 67 8.72 20.75 -13.89
N ARG A 68 9.24 19.86 -14.75
CA ARG A 68 10.10 20.25 -15.86
C ARG A 68 9.50 21.39 -16.67
N GLY A 69 10.30 22.39 -16.99
CA GLY A 69 9.90 23.54 -17.79
C GLY A 69 9.12 24.61 -17.02
N ARG A 70 8.88 24.44 -15.72
CA ARG A 70 8.57 25.53 -14.80
C ARG A 70 9.84 25.91 -14.04
N GLU A 71 10.01 27.20 -13.77
CA GLU A 71 11.10 27.70 -12.91
C GLU A 71 12.49 27.19 -13.34
N GLU A 72 12.72 27.03 -14.64
CA GLU A 72 13.98 26.56 -15.23
C GLU A 72 14.39 25.12 -14.82
N GLU A 73 13.42 24.32 -14.35
CA GLU A 73 13.68 22.93 -13.98
C GLU A 73 13.92 22.04 -15.23
N ASP A 74 15.08 21.40 -15.29
CA ASP A 74 15.48 20.50 -16.39
C ASP A 74 14.77 19.13 -16.33
N LYS A 75 14.25 18.74 -15.16
CA LYS A 75 13.56 17.47 -14.92
C LYS A 75 12.44 17.63 -13.91
N SER A 76 11.42 16.77 -14.02
CA SER A 76 10.39 16.69 -12.99
C SER A 76 10.91 15.88 -11.79
N SER A 77 10.67 16.39 -10.59
CA SER A 77 11.06 15.73 -9.36
C SER A 77 10.00 15.98 -8.29
N PHE A 78 9.99 15.17 -7.24
CA PHE A 78 9.21 15.47 -6.05
C PHE A 78 9.97 15.04 -4.81
N SER A 79 9.71 15.75 -3.72
CA SER A 79 10.16 15.41 -2.38
C SER A 79 8.99 15.57 -1.43
N GLY A 80 9.08 14.97 -0.25
CA GLY A 80 7.98 15.06 0.69
C GLY A 80 8.25 14.38 2.01
N LYS A 81 7.26 14.51 2.89
CA LYS A 81 7.19 13.83 4.17
C LYS A 81 5.86 13.10 4.24
N SER A 82 5.91 11.85 4.69
CA SER A 82 4.73 11.05 4.98
C SER A 82 4.77 10.66 6.44
N ARG A 83 3.64 10.78 7.13
CA ARG A 83 3.41 10.28 8.47
C ARG A 83 2.16 9.41 8.45
N THR A 84 2.29 8.19 8.97
CA THR A 84 1.17 7.27 9.11
C THR A 84 0.96 6.97 10.59
N PHE A 85 -0.28 7.06 11.03
CA PHE A 85 -0.70 6.66 12.36
C PHE A 85 -1.22 5.22 12.28
N PHE A 86 -0.70 4.35 13.13
CA PHE A 86 -1.09 2.95 13.18
C PHE A 86 -1.77 2.64 14.50
N THR A 87 -2.81 1.81 14.42
CA THR A 87 -3.36 1.08 15.56
C THR A 87 -2.87 -0.36 15.47
N ARG A 88 -2.14 -0.82 16.49
CA ARG A 88 -1.76 -2.23 16.58
C ARG A 88 -2.96 -3.05 17.02
N ILE A 89 -3.35 -4.01 16.19
CA ILE A 89 -4.51 -4.89 16.43
C ILE A 89 -4.10 -6.35 16.61
N GLY A 90 -2.86 -6.70 16.26
CA GLY A 90 -2.30 -8.04 16.42
C GLY A 90 -1.36 -8.17 17.61
N ALA A 91 -0.57 -9.25 17.59
CA ALA A 91 0.45 -9.53 18.60
C ALA A 91 1.54 -8.42 18.63
N PRO A 92 2.24 -8.25 19.77
CA PRO A 92 3.42 -7.39 19.83
C PRO A 92 4.42 -7.75 18.73
N SER A 93 4.95 -6.71 18.06
CA SER A 93 5.92 -6.83 16.97
C SER A 93 6.99 -5.76 17.12
N ASP A 94 8.22 -6.12 16.80
CA ASP A 94 9.38 -5.23 16.70
C ASP A 94 9.56 -4.62 15.30
N THR A 95 8.75 -5.07 14.33
CA THR A 95 8.75 -4.56 12.95
C THR A 95 7.42 -3.92 12.58
N VAL A 96 7.48 -2.89 11.72
CA VAL A 96 6.34 -2.32 11.00
C VAL A 96 6.59 -2.51 9.51
N GLU A 97 5.64 -3.12 8.81
CA GLU A 97 5.78 -3.46 7.38
C GLU A 97 4.96 -2.49 6.53
N LEU A 98 5.53 -1.98 5.44
CA LEU A 98 4.92 -1.02 4.54
C LEU A 98 5.30 -1.31 3.10
N HIS A 99 4.46 -0.87 2.16
CA HIS A 99 4.82 -0.87 0.75
C HIS A 99 5.65 0.36 0.39
N LEU A 100 6.70 0.15 -0.40
CA LEU A 100 7.53 1.20 -0.98
C LEU A 100 7.97 0.76 -2.37
N PHE A 101 7.77 1.62 -3.38
CA PHE A 101 8.23 1.35 -4.75
C PHE A 101 8.68 2.65 -5.41
N GLY A 102 9.89 2.64 -6.00
CA GLY A 102 10.42 3.79 -6.75
C GLY A 102 10.70 5.05 -5.91
N LEU A 103 10.82 4.92 -4.59
CA LEU A 103 11.04 6.03 -3.66
C LEU A 103 12.35 5.84 -2.89
N TYR A 104 13.06 6.94 -2.66
CA TYR A 104 14.23 6.99 -1.77
C TYR A 104 13.85 7.55 -0.40
N ILE A 105 14.05 6.77 0.66
CA ILE A 105 13.78 7.22 2.04
C ILE A 105 15.03 7.88 2.60
N ALA A 106 14.98 9.20 2.77
CA ALA A 106 16.08 9.96 3.38
C ALA A 106 16.15 9.78 4.90
N THR A 107 14.99 9.76 5.57
CA THR A 107 14.88 9.68 7.03
C THR A 107 13.59 8.96 7.42
N ALA A 108 13.66 8.11 8.46
CA ALA A 108 12.50 7.45 9.06
C ALA A 108 12.57 7.57 10.59
N SER A 109 11.41 7.70 11.23
CA SER A 109 11.30 7.76 12.69
C SER A 109 9.99 7.14 13.14
N LEU A 110 10.00 6.44 14.27
CA LEU A 110 8.81 5.88 14.89
C LEU A 110 8.65 6.49 16.29
N SER A 111 7.43 6.90 16.63
CA SER A 111 7.07 7.41 17.95
C SER A 111 5.75 6.79 18.38
N CYS A 112 5.66 6.36 19.63
CA CYS A 112 4.41 5.89 20.23
C CYS A 112 3.80 7.02 21.06
N ASP A 113 2.54 7.38 20.78
CA ASP A 113 1.82 8.35 21.59
C ASP A 113 1.32 7.61 22.85
N SER A 114 1.95 7.84 24.00
CA SER A 114 1.65 7.14 25.26
C SER A 114 0.39 7.67 25.95
N ARG A 115 -0.63 8.08 25.18
CA ARG A 115 -1.90 8.53 25.77
C ARG A 115 -2.64 7.30 26.31
N PRO A 116 -2.97 7.25 27.61
CA PRO A 116 -3.74 6.14 28.15
C PRO A 116 -5.09 6.06 27.45
N LEU A 117 -5.37 4.91 26.85
CA LEU A 117 -6.74 4.56 26.47
C LEU A 117 -7.50 4.32 27.77
N PHE A 118 -8.29 5.30 28.21
CA PHE A 118 -9.29 5.07 29.23
C PHE A 118 -10.34 4.11 28.63
N VAL A 119 -10.37 2.88 29.14
CA VAL A 119 -11.44 1.90 28.90
C VAL A 119 -12.41 1.98 30.08
#